data_AF-A0A534VPF7-F1
#
_entry.id   AF-A0A534VPF7-F1
#
_cell.length_a   1.000
_cell.length_b   1.000
_cell.length_c   1.000
_cell.angle_alpha   90.00
_cell.angle_beta   90.00
_cell.angle_gamma   90.00
#
_symmetry.space_group_name_H-M   'P 1'
#
loop_
_entity.id
_entity.type
_entity.pdbx_description
1 polymer ?
#
loop_
_entity_poly.entity_id
_entity_poly.type
_entity_poly.pdbx_seq_one_letter_code
_entity_poly.pdbx_strand_id
1 'polypeptide(L)'
;MPLDAQPMGHPSRDRLAPPRRQPAIKTGVQTYWQRMSTSLAGSGLLAPRSVWRAALSRLRSFASRKQAPPPREQAPERVVYGLAQPLLGLRMLVSDSEILREALIPAAWLGAFCAVVAALSHDGTGWWDWVKSFYKTFAVLAPVPSIIFAKHYARLAAMVRWRLGFGPCGPREYSIAVSLKRAIQQAIVVAIGVIPFAVIWKVLPGLGILISNAVILVWGVHWVVVDAFDDARVLLPGETIRSAEATDRQAPPPWFVRWFRHTADRLPVIGAPLRAFARLCDRLALPWRGEIALMEANRSIALGFALSTATLLAAPVLNLLFRPIILVASSHLLGHLEAADPSQHPQLPPPPLRPQLQA
;
A
#
# COMPACT_ATOMS: atom_id res chain seq x y z
N MET A 1 -61.79 -75.57 -19.62
CA MET A 1 -61.80 -76.72 -18.69
C MET A 1 -60.63 -76.57 -17.72
N PRO A 2 -60.76 -77.05 -16.47
CA PRO A 2 -60.43 -76.30 -15.26
C PRO A 2 -59.24 -76.90 -14.49
N LEU A 3 -59.06 -76.40 -13.25
CA LEU A 3 -58.48 -77.04 -12.04
C LEU A 3 -57.06 -76.64 -11.63
N ASP A 4 -57.04 -75.71 -10.67
CA ASP A 4 -56.59 -75.92 -9.28
C ASP A 4 -55.52 -77.00 -9.03
N ALA A 5 -54.40 -76.60 -8.42
CA ALA A 5 -54.19 -76.79 -6.97
C ALA A 5 -52.73 -76.50 -6.59
N GLN A 6 -52.53 -75.62 -5.60
CA GLN A 6 -51.31 -75.59 -4.80
C GLN A 6 -51.21 -76.85 -3.93
N PRO A 7 -50.00 -77.19 -3.43
CA PRO A 7 -49.82 -77.00 -2.01
C PRO A 7 -48.48 -76.38 -1.62
N MET A 8 -48.58 -75.52 -0.60
CA MET A 8 -47.48 -74.96 0.17
C MET A 8 -46.77 -76.02 1.02
N GLY A 9 -45.44 -75.93 1.07
CA GLY A 9 -44.58 -76.60 2.04
C GLY A 9 -43.31 -75.78 2.28
N HIS A 10 -43.37 -74.86 3.26
CA HIS A 10 -42.21 -74.23 3.90
C HIS A 10 -41.67 -75.16 5.02
N PRO A 11 -40.56 -74.86 5.71
CA PRO A 11 -39.36 -74.09 5.38
C PRO A 11 -38.05 -74.83 5.79
N SER A 12 -36.87 -74.40 5.32
CA SER A 12 -35.68 -74.12 6.18
C SER A 12 -34.37 -73.92 5.42
N ARG A 13 -33.85 -72.70 5.58
CA ARG A 13 -32.47 -72.32 5.98
C ARG A 13 -31.25 -72.51 5.06
N ASP A 14 -30.63 -71.33 4.87
CA ASP A 14 -29.19 -71.03 4.80
C ASP A 14 -28.51 -71.19 3.42
N ARG A 15 -27.90 -70.17 2.80
CA ARG A 15 -27.17 -69.00 3.35
C ARG A 15 -27.28 -67.77 2.45
N LEU A 16 -27.66 -66.64 3.06
CA LEU A 16 -27.49 -65.29 2.54
C LEU A 16 -26.03 -64.87 2.66
N ALA A 17 -25.38 -64.52 1.54
CA ALA A 17 -24.17 -63.73 1.56
C ALA A 17 -24.52 -62.27 1.90
N PRO A 18 -23.78 -61.57 2.77
CA PRO A 18 -24.05 -60.17 3.05
C PRO A 18 -23.70 -59.30 1.83
N PRO A 19 -24.49 -58.27 1.51
CA PRO A 19 -24.13 -57.34 0.45
C PRO A 19 -22.89 -56.53 0.85
N ARG A 20 -21.97 -56.35 -0.11
CA ARG A 20 -20.79 -55.48 0.01
C ARG A 20 -21.22 -54.09 0.50
N ARG A 21 -20.84 -53.74 1.74
CA ARG A 21 -20.92 -52.35 2.24
C ARG A 21 -20.03 -51.46 1.37
N GLN A 22 -20.63 -50.65 0.51
CA GLN A 22 -19.96 -49.49 -0.07
C GLN A 22 -19.72 -48.46 1.05
N PRO A 23 -18.55 -47.80 1.11
CA PRO A 23 -18.26 -46.83 2.16
C PRO A 23 -19.06 -45.54 1.90
N ALA A 24 -20.18 -45.38 2.62
CA ALA A 24 -21.03 -44.19 2.63
C ALA A 24 -20.31 -42.89 3.10
N ILE A 25 -19.04 -42.97 3.50
CA ILE A 25 -18.22 -41.84 3.94
C ILE A 25 -17.72 -41.00 2.74
N LYS A 26 -17.56 -41.60 1.55
CA LYS A 26 -17.08 -40.85 0.37
C LYS A 26 -18.16 -39.95 -0.24
N THR A 27 -19.42 -40.37 -0.22
CA THR A 27 -20.54 -39.58 -0.76
C THR A 27 -20.87 -38.37 0.11
N GLY A 28 -20.81 -38.49 1.44
CA GLY A 28 -21.07 -37.35 2.35
C GLY A 28 -20.06 -36.21 2.21
N VAL A 29 -18.77 -36.53 2.12
CA VAL A 29 -17.69 -35.54 1.94
C VAL A 29 -17.77 -34.89 0.56
N GLN A 30 -18.04 -35.67 -0.49
CA GLN A 30 -18.16 -35.15 -1.85
C GLN A 30 -19.39 -34.24 -2.03
N THR A 31 -20.50 -34.61 -1.38
CA THR A 31 -21.73 -33.78 -1.35
C THR A 31 -21.53 -32.52 -0.51
N TYR A 32 -20.77 -32.59 0.58
CA TYR A 32 -20.39 -31.42 1.39
C TYR A 32 -19.46 -30.48 0.61
N TRP A 33 -18.45 -31.00 -0.10
CA TRP A 33 -17.59 -30.21 -0.98
C TRP A 33 -18.35 -29.59 -2.15
N GLN A 34 -19.30 -30.31 -2.76
CA GLN A 34 -20.16 -29.74 -3.79
C GLN A 34 -21.05 -28.63 -3.23
N ARG A 35 -21.71 -28.85 -2.08
CA ARG A 35 -22.57 -27.83 -1.44
C ARG A 35 -21.78 -26.60 -0.99
N MET A 36 -20.57 -26.81 -0.48
CA MET A 36 -19.64 -25.75 -0.10
C MET A 36 -19.09 -25.03 -1.33
N SER A 37 -18.81 -25.72 -2.43
CA SER A 37 -18.40 -25.08 -3.70
C SER A 37 -19.52 -24.25 -4.34
N THR A 38 -20.78 -24.70 -4.27
CA THR A 38 -21.93 -23.90 -4.73
C THR A 38 -22.24 -22.74 -3.78
N SER A 39 -22.01 -22.92 -2.48
CA SER A 39 -22.10 -21.83 -1.49
C SER A 39 -21.01 -20.78 -1.74
N LEU A 40 -19.76 -21.20 -1.93
CA LEU A 40 -18.60 -20.34 -2.22
C LEU A 40 -18.66 -19.67 -3.61
N ALA A 41 -19.25 -20.34 -4.60
CA ALA A 41 -19.58 -19.75 -5.90
C ALA A 41 -20.70 -18.71 -5.79
N GLY A 42 -21.67 -18.92 -4.88
CA GLY A 42 -22.65 -17.92 -4.49
C GLY A 42 -22.09 -16.79 -3.62
N SER A 43 -20.92 -16.97 -2.98
CA SER A 43 -20.28 -15.96 -2.12
C SER A 43 -19.24 -15.08 -2.83
N GLY A 44 -19.11 -15.14 -4.16
CA GLY A 44 -18.28 -14.20 -4.92
C GLY A 44 -16.76 -14.33 -4.72
N LEU A 45 -16.25 -15.44 -4.18
CA LEU A 45 -14.81 -15.66 -3.95
C LEU A 45 -14.00 -15.93 -5.23
N LEU A 46 -14.67 -16.14 -6.36
CA LEU A 46 -14.09 -16.05 -7.70
C LEU A 46 -15.00 -15.14 -8.53
N ALA A 47 -14.66 -13.85 -8.60
CA ALA A 47 -15.40 -12.91 -9.44
C ALA A 47 -15.51 -13.48 -10.87
N PRO A 48 -16.68 -13.43 -11.52
CA PRO A 48 -16.85 -13.92 -12.88
C PRO A 48 -15.76 -13.36 -13.80
N ARG A 49 -15.30 -14.14 -14.79
CA ARG A 49 -14.28 -13.68 -15.77
C ARG A 49 -14.62 -12.34 -16.45
N SER A 50 -15.90 -11.97 -16.50
CA SER A 50 -16.38 -10.66 -16.96
C SER A 50 -16.05 -9.52 -15.98
N VAL A 51 -16.18 -9.73 -14.68
CA VAL A 51 -15.83 -8.77 -13.63
C VAL A 51 -14.33 -8.51 -13.61
N TRP A 52 -13.51 -9.56 -13.72
CA TRP A 52 -12.06 -9.39 -13.84
C TRP A 52 -11.65 -8.63 -15.10
N ARG A 53 -12.26 -8.94 -16.25
CA ARG A 53 -12.02 -8.19 -17.49
C ARG A 53 -12.43 -6.72 -17.37
N ALA A 54 -13.56 -6.44 -16.72
CA ALA A 54 -14.02 -5.07 -16.45
C ALA A 54 -13.07 -4.32 -15.49
N ALA A 55 -12.60 -4.99 -14.44
CA ALA A 55 -11.62 -4.41 -13.51
C ALA A 55 -10.28 -4.12 -14.21
N LEU A 56 -9.80 -5.03 -15.06
CA LEU A 56 -8.58 -4.84 -15.85
C LEU A 56 -8.74 -3.73 -16.91
N SER A 57 -9.89 -3.63 -17.57
CA SER A 57 -10.15 -2.56 -18.53
C SER A 57 -10.21 -1.19 -17.85
N ARG A 58 -10.82 -1.11 -16.65
CA ARG A 58 -10.85 0.09 -15.81
C ARG A 58 -9.45 0.45 -15.28
N LEU A 59 -8.70 -0.54 -14.81
CA LEU A 59 -7.30 -0.35 -14.41
C LEU A 59 -6.48 0.25 -15.55
N ARG A 60 -6.61 -0.31 -16.77
CA ARG A 60 -5.93 0.19 -17.95
C ARG A 60 -6.39 1.61 -18.32
N SER A 61 -7.67 1.93 -18.20
CA SER A 61 -8.15 3.29 -18.49
C SER A 61 -7.58 4.30 -17.51
N PHE A 62 -7.63 4.01 -16.20
CA PHE A 62 -7.07 4.86 -15.16
C PHE A 62 -5.55 5.00 -15.26
N ALA A 63 -4.84 3.96 -15.70
CA ALA A 63 -3.39 4.02 -15.91
C ALA A 63 -3.00 4.78 -17.20
N SER A 64 -3.91 4.90 -18.17
CA SER A 64 -3.62 5.50 -19.49
C SER A 64 -3.93 6.99 -19.58
N ARG A 65 -4.88 7.50 -18.78
CA ARG A 65 -5.33 8.89 -18.82
C ARG A 65 -5.08 9.57 -17.48
N LYS A 66 -4.57 10.81 -17.52
CA LYS A 66 -4.58 11.71 -16.37
C LYS A 66 -6.03 12.09 -16.10
N GLN A 67 -6.62 11.58 -15.02
CA GLN A 67 -8.03 11.79 -14.74
C GLN A 67 -8.28 11.93 -13.25
N ALA A 68 -9.32 12.69 -12.91
CA ALA A 68 -9.74 12.88 -11.54
C ALA A 68 -10.19 11.56 -10.88
N PRO A 69 -10.08 11.46 -9.55
CA PRO A 69 -10.54 10.31 -8.80
C PRO A 69 -12.06 10.13 -8.96
N PRO A 70 -12.55 8.88 -8.99
CA PRO A 70 -13.99 8.61 -8.99
C PRO A 70 -14.70 9.21 -7.74
N PRO A 71 -16.03 9.47 -7.84
CA PRO A 71 -16.83 9.97 -6.73
C PRO A 71 -16.71 9.12 -5.46
N ARG A 72 -16.86 9.75 -4.29
CA ARG A 72 -16.64 9.09 -2.98
C ARG A 72 -17.54 7.87 -2.74
N GLU A 73 -18.74 7.88 -3.32
CA GLU A 73 -19.75 6.80 -3.21
C GLU A 73 -19.32 5.51 -3.92
N GLN A 74 -18.41 5.59 -4.90
CA GLN A 74 -17.97 4.46 -5.72
C GLN A 74 -16.70 3.82 -5.16
N ALA A 75 -16.78 3.29 -3.93
CA ALA A 75 -15.63 2.72 -3.22
C ALA A 75 -14.83 1.68 -4.04
N PRO A 76 -15.46 0.72 -4.77
CA PRO A 76 -14.72 -0.23 -5.59
C PRO A 76 -13.93 0.43 -6.73
N GLU A 77 -14.51 1.43 -7.40
CA GLU A 77 -13.82 2.15 -8.48
C GLU A 77 -12.63 2.95 -7.95
N ARG A 78 -12.75 3.51 -6.73
CA ARG A 78 -11.65 4.22 -6.06
C ARG A 78 -10.50 3.30 -5.70
N VAL A 79 -10.77 2.04 -5.34
CA VAL A 79 -9.71 1.02 -5.15
C VAL A 79 -8.99 0.75 -6.47
N VAL A 80 -9.72 0.53 -7.56
CA VAL A 80 -9.10 0.29 -8.89
C VAL A 80 -8.32 1.53 -9.36
N TYR A 81 -8.84 2.72 -9.10
CA TYR A 81 -8.15 3.99 -9.37
C TYR A 81 -6.82 4.09 -8.59
N GLY A 82 -6.82 3.76 -7.30
CA GLY A 82 -5.61 3.72 -6.47
C GLY A 82 -4.59 2.70 -6.99
N LEU A 83 -5.06 1.49 -7.35
CA LEU A 83 -4.24 0.42 -7.92
C LEU A 83 -3.57 0.82 -9.24
N ALA A 84 -4.20 1.71 -10.00
CA ALA A 84 -3.70 2.20 -11.28
C ALA A 84 -2.54 3.19 -11.15
N GLN A 85 -2.39 3.85 -10.00
CA GLN A 85 -1.48 5.00 -9.88
C GLN A 85 -0.01 4.62 -10.12
N PRO A 86 0.55 3.52 -9.59
CA PRO A 86 1.93 3.15 -9.90
C PRO A 86 2.15 2.82 -11.38
N LEU A 87 1.15 2.24 -12.06
CA LEU A 87 1.23 1.99 -13.50
C LEU A 87 1.22 3.31 -14.30
N LEU A 88 0.41 4.28 -13.87
CA LEU A 88 0.43 5.64 -14.44
C LEU A 88 1.78 6.31 -14.20
N GLY A 89 2.33 6.20 -12.99
CA GLY A 89 3.64 6.74 -12.62
C GLY A 89 4.77 6.16 -13.48
N LEU A 90 4.78 4.83 -13.66
CA LEU A 90 5.72 4.16 -14.56
C LEU A 90 5.57 4.63 -16.01
N ARG A 91 4.33 4.70 -16.52
CA ARG A 91 4.07 5.19 -17.88
C ARG A 91 4.55 6.62 -18.05
N MET A 92 4.32 7.49 -17.07
CA MET A 92 4.74 8.88 -17.13
C MET A 92 6.26 9.01 -17.11
N LEU A 93 6.96 8.23 -16.28
CA LEU A 93 8.41 8.14 -16.31
C LEU A 93 8.91 7.73 -17.70
N VAL A 94 8.35 6.67 -18.29
CA VAL A 94 8.78 6.21 -19.62
C VAL A 94 8.44 7.22 -20.73
N SER A 95 7.37 8.01 -20.57
CA SER A 95 6.91 8.97 -21.58
C SER A 95 7.63 10.32 -21.51
N ASP A 96 8.26 10.65 -20.39
CA ASP A 96 8.96 11.93 -20.18
C ASP A 96 10.42 11.66 -19.80
N SER A 97 11.31 11.81 -20.80
CA SER A 97 12.73 11.50 -20.65
C SER A 97 13.44 12.39 -19.62
N GLU A 98 12.95 13.61 -19.39
CA GLU A 98 13.53 14.50 -18.41
C GLU A 98 13.18 14.04 -16.99
N ILE A 99 11.91 13.73 -16.73
CA ILE A 99 11.50 13.16 -15.45
C ILE A 99 12.20 11.83 -15.20
N LEU A 100 12.32 10.96 -16.23
CA LEU A 100 13.03 9.70 -16.11
C LEU A 100 14.48 9.91 -15.70
N ARG A 101 15.20 10.80 -16.40
CA ARG A 101 16.60 11.09 -16.13
C ARG A 101 16.78 11.58 -14.70
N GLU A 102 15.99 12.57 -14.29
CA GLU A 102 16.07 13.14 -12.94
C GLU A 102 15.72 12.11 -11.87
N ALA A 103 14.72 11.26 -12.11
CA ALA A 103 14.33 10.23 -11.16
C ALA A 103 15.35 9.08 -11.05
N LEU A 104 16.11 8.80 -12.11
CA LEU A 104 17.13 7.75 -12.12
C LEU A 104 18.42 8.16 -11.40
N ILE A 105 18.71 9.45 -11.21
CA ILE A 105 19.97 9.90 -10.59
C ILE A 105 20.20 9.23 -9.22
N PRO A 106 19.29 9.31 -8.22
CA PRO A 106 19.53 8.68 -6.93
C PRO A 106 19.62 7.15 -7.01
N ALA A 107 18.81 6.53 -7.87
CA ALA A 107 18.80 5.08 -8.06
C ALA A 107 20.10 4.56 -8.69
N ALA A 108 20.64 5.30 -9.68
CA ALA A 108 21.89 4.98 -10.34
C ALA A 108 23.09 5.12 -9.38
N TRP A 109 23.14 6.18 -8.56
CA TRP A 109 24.18 6.36 -7.55
C TRP A 109 24.16 5.25 -6.49
N LEU A 110 22.97 4.94 -5.96
CA LEU A 110 22.85 3.84 -4.98
C LEU A 110 23.21 2.49 -5.61
N GLY A 111 22.70 2.21 -6.82
CA GLY A 111 23.01 0.98 -7.54
C GLY A 111 24.51 0.84 -7.82
N ALA A 112 25.17 1.89 -8.30
CA ALA A 112 26.62 1.89 -8.51
C ALA A 112 27.38 1.63 -7.20
N PHE A 113 27.00 2.28 -6.11
CA PHE A 113 27.61 2.07 -4.80
C PHE A 113 27.44 0.62 -4.32
N CYS A 114 26.22 0.07 -4.39
CA CYS A 114 25.95 -1.32 -4.04
C CYS A 114 26.73 -2.31 -4.91
N ALA A 115 26.91 -2.02 -6.20
CA ALA A 115 27.72 -2.84 -7.11
C ALA A 115 29.20 -2.85 -6.74
N VAL A 116 29.76 -1.69 -6.37
CA VAL A 116 31.15 -1.56 -5.90
C VAL A 116 31.34 -2.32 -4.59
N VAL A 117 30.46 -2.13 -3.60
CA VAL A 117 30.53 -2.86 -2.32
C VAL A 117 30.41 -4.36 -2.54
N ALA A 118 29.50 -4.80 -3.41
CA ALA A 118 29.35 -6.21 -3.74
C ALA A 118 30.59 -6.79 -4.41
N ALA A 119 31.27 -6.03 -5.27
CA ALA A 119 32.53 -6.45 -5.90
C ALA A 119 33.69 -6.52 -4.90
N LEU A 120 33.75 -5.62 -3.91
CA LEU A 120 34.80 -5.59 -2.89
C LEU A 120 34.60 -6.59 -1.75
N SER A 121 33.36 -6.97 -1.46
CA SER A 121 33.02 -7.83 -0.32
C SER A 121 32.90 -9.32 -0.70
N HIS A 122 33.26 -9.67 -1.94
CA HIS A 122 33.06 -11.02 -2.46
C HIS A 122 34.39 -11.77 -2.61
N ASP A 123 34.58 -12.80 -1.77
CA ASP A 123 35.72 -13.72 -1.82
C ASP A 123 35.45 -14.97 -2.70
N GLY A 124 34.23 -15.11 -3.24
CA GLY A 124 33.80 -16.25 -4.06
C GLY A 124 33.83 -15.98 -5.56
N THR A 125 33.64 -17.01 -6.38
CA THR A 125 33.65 -16.93 -7.86
C THR A 125 32.24 -16.93 -8.48
N GLY A 126 31.18 -16.83 -7.66
CA GLY A 126 29.79 -17.05 -8.09
C GLY A 126 28.98 -15.77 -8.31
N TRP A 127 28.48 -15.56 -9.54
CA TRP A 127 27.55 -14.47 -9.88
C TRP A 127 26.40 -14.29 -8.89
N TRP A 128 25.82 -15.40 -8.41
CA TRP A 128 24.70 -15.37 -7.46
C TRP A 128 25.05 -14.77 -6.10
N ASP A 129 26.29 -14.94 -5.63
CA ASP A 129 26.71 -14.41 -4.34
C ASP A 129 27.02 -12.92 -4.44
N TRP A 130 27.54 -12.47 -5.59
CA TRP A 130 27.60 -11.04 -5.93
C TRP A 130 26.20 -10.41 -5.91
N VAL A 131 25.21 -11.03 -6.57
CA VAL A 131 23.81 -10.54 -6.60
C VAL A 131 23.21 -10.47 -5.18
N LYS A 132 23.43 -11.49 -4.35
CA LYS A 132 22.98 -11.48 -2.94
C LYS A 132 23.64 -10.34 -2.16
N SER A 133 24.95 -10.13 -2.32
CA SER A 133 25.70 -9.06 -1.66
C SER A 133 25.20 -7.68 -2.09
N PHE A 134 24.93 -7.50 -3.38
CA PHE A 134 24.34 -6.28 -3.95
C PHE A 134 23.00 -5.96 -3.29
N TYR A 135 22.05 -6.89 -3.31
CA TYR A 135 20.70 -6.65 -2.76
C TYR A 135 20.70 -6.55 -1.23
N LYS A 136 21.59 -7.25 -0.54
CA LYS A 136 21.80 -7.09 0.91
C LYS A 136 22.28 -5.68 1.24
N THR A 137 23.27 -5.18 0.50
CA THR A 137 23.78 -3.81 0.67
C THR A 137 22.71 -2.78 0.35
N PHE A 138 21.96 -2.98 -0.75
CA PHE A 138 20.84 -2.13 -1.13
C PHE A 138 19.78 -2.04 -0.03
N ALA A 139 19.40 -3.18 0.56
CA ALA A 139 18.42 -3.22 1.65
C ALA A 139 18.91 -2.48 2.90
N VAL A 140 20.20 -2.62 3.26
CA VAL A 140 20.81 -1.91 4.40
C VAL A 140 20.86 -0.40 4.15
N LEU A 141 21.13 0.02 2.92
CA LEU A 141 21.27 1.43 2.53
C LEU A 141 19.98 2.08 2.04
N ALA A 142 18.86 1.36 2.02
CA ALA A 142 17.57 1.87 1.55
C ALA A 142 17.12 3.21 2.17
N PRO A 143 17.46 3.55 3.45
CA PRO A 143 17.15 4.86 4.04
C PRO A 143 18.10 5.98 3.61
N VAL A 144 19.27 5.67 3.06
CA VAL A 144 20.30 6.68 2.75
C VAL A 144 19.87 7.65 1.65
N PRO A 145 19.27 7.19 0.53
CA PRO A 145 18.85 8.11 -0.53
C PRO A 145 17.82 9.14 -0.08
N SER A 146 16.86 8.78 0.78
CA SER A 146 15.85 9.73 1.26
C SER A 146 16.44 10.83 2.15
N ILE A 147 17.65 10.62 2.69
CA ILE A 147 18.36 11.63 3.48
C ILE A 147 19.24 12.50 2.57
N ILE A 148 20.10 11.87 1.76
CA ILE A 148 21.09 12.58 0.93
C ILE A 148 20.42 13.31 -0.23
N PHE A 149 19.46 12.66 -0.89
CA PHE A 149 18.77 13.19 -2.07
C PHE A 149 17.41 13.82 -1.73
N ALA A 150 17.15 14.17 -0.45
CA ALA A 150 15.88 14.74 -0.03
C ALA A 150 15.47 15.98 -0.85
N LYS A 151 16.40 16.91 -1.07
CA LYS A 151 16.16 18.11 -1.89
C LYS A 151 15.89 17.76 -3.35
N HIS A 152 16.56 16.74 -3.87
CA HIS A 152 16.38 16.26 -5.24
C HIS A 152 14.98 15.70 -5.43
N TYR A 153 14.51 14.85 -4.51
CA TYR A 153 13.15 14.33 -4.53
C TYR A 153 12.10 15.43 -4.41
N ALA A 154 12.32 16.44 -3.56
CA ALA A 154 11.41 17.58 -3.45
C ALA A 154 11.31 18.40 -4.76
N ARG A 155 12.43 18.60 -5.46
CA ARG A 155 12.45 19.24 -6.79
C ARG A 155 11.76 18.39 -7.85
N LEU A 156 12.02 17.09 -7.84
CA LEU A 156 11.38 16.14 -8.74
C LEU A 156 9.86 16.14 -8.55
N ALA A 157 9.37 16.13 -7.31
CA ALA A 157 7.94 16.21 -7.01
C ALA A 157 7.29 17.50 -7.55
N ALA A 158 7.94 18.66 -7.34
CA ALA A 158 7.48 19.93 -7.90
C ALA A 158 7.48 19.93 -9.44
N MET A 159 8.53 19.41 -10.06
CA MET A 159 8.61 19.26 -11.52
C MET A 159 7.48 18.35 -12.06
N VAL A 160 7.24 17.21 -11.40
CA VAL A 160 6.17 16.28 -11.77
C VAL A 160 4.80 16.96 -11.64
N ARG A 161 4.54 17.68 -10.55
CA ARG A 161 3.28 18.43 -10.35
C ARG A 161 3.04 19.46 -11.44
N TRP A 162 4.08 20.20 -11.82
CA TRP A 162 4.02 21.14 -12.93
C TRP A 162 3.72 20.45 -14.27
N ARG A 163 4.44 19.37 -14.59
CA ARG A 163 4.27 18.55 -15.82
C ARG A 163 2.91 17.84 -15.88
N LEU A 164 2.28 17.60 -14.74
CA LEU A 164 0.93 17.06 -14.64
C LEU A 164 -0.15 18.12 -14.86
N GLY A 165 0.18 19.41 -14.83
CA GLY A 165 -0.75 20.50 -15.10
C GLY A 165 -1.53 20.97 -13.87
N PHE A 166 -1.06 20.67 -12.65
CA PHE A 166 -1.73 21.11 -11.40
C PHE A 166 -1.46 22.58 -11.03
N GLY A 167 -0.78 23.34 -11.90
CA GLY A 167 -0.46 24.75 -11.67
C GLY A 167 0.89 24.97 -10.99
N PRO A 168 1.22 26.25 -10.69
CA PRO A 168 2.51 26.62 -10.11
C PRO A 168 2.67 26.08 -8.69
N CYS A 169 3.81 25.44 -8.42
CA CYS A 169 4.21 24.96 -7.10
C CYS A 169 5.73 24.99 -6.94
N GLY A 170 6.20 25.11 -5.70
CA GLY A 170 7.61 25.06 -5.33
C GLY A 170 8.01 23.75 -4.66
N PRO A 171 9.32 23.42 -4.62
CA PRO A 171 9.81 22.24 -3.92
C PRO A 171 9.77 22.44 -2.40
N ARG A 172 9.34 21.41 -1.65
CA ARG A 172 9.39 21.38 -0.19
C ARG A 172 10.76 20.90 0.30
N GLU A 173 11.76 21.78 0.20
CA GLU A 173 13.16 21.41 0.48
C GLU A 173 13.50 21.41 1.97
N TYR A 174 13.94 20.25 2.46
CA TYR A 174 14.46 20.12 3.83
C TYR A 174 15.99 20.19 3.88
N SER A 175 16.51 20.65 5.02
CA SER A 175 17.93 20.50 5.32
C SER A 175 18.25 19.05 5.67
N ILE A 176 19.49 18.61 5.43
CA ILE A 176 19.93 17.22 5.70
C ILE A 176 19.67 16.85 7.17
N ALA A 177 19.89 17.78 8.11
CA ALA A 177 19.65 17.55 9.54
C ALA A 177 18.17 17.28 9.83
N VAL A 178 17.25 18.01 9.17
CA VAL A 178 15.81 17.78 9.32
C VAL A 178 15.41 16.46 8.68
N SER A 179 15.91 16.15 7.47
CA SER A 179 15.65 14.88 6.80
C SER A 179 16.17 13.67 7.62
N LEU A 180 17.36 13.77 8.20
CA LEU A 180 17.91 12.75 9.09
C LEU A 180 17.05 12.58 10.35
N LYS A 181 16.65 13.68 10.99
CA LYS A 181 15.75 13.64 12.15
C LYS A 181 14.43 12.95 11.80
N ARG A 182 13.82 13.28 10.66
CA ARG A 182 12.58 12.65 10.18
C ARG A 182 12.80 11.16 9.90
N ALA A 183 13.88 10.78 9.21
CA ALA A 183 14.19 9.38 8.96
C ALA A 183 14.34 8.56 10.27
N ILE A 184 15.00 9.12 11.29
CA ILE A 184 15.11 8.48 12.62
C ILE A 184 13.74 8.36 13.29
N GLN A 185 12.92 9.42 13.27
CA GLN A 185 11.59 9.39 13.85
C GLN A 185 10.70 8.34 13.18
N GLN A 186 10.73 8.25 11.86
CA GLN A 186 9.98 7.25 11.09
C GLN A 186 10.47 5.84 11.43
N ALA A 187 11.78 5.61 11.46
CA ALA A 187 12.35 4.31 11.84
C ALA A 187 11.90 3.87 13.24
N ILE A 188 11.86 4.80 14.21
CA ILE A 188 11.38 4.51 15.57
C ILE A 188 9.88 4.14 15.54
N VAL A 189 9.03 4.90 14.86
CA VAL A 189 7.57 4.60 14.83
C VAL A 189 7.28 3.30 14.10
N VAL A 190 7.97 3.05 12.98
CA VAL A 190 7.87 1.79 12.24
C VAL A 190 8.27 0.63 13.15
N ALA A 191 9.41 0.73 13.85
CA ALA A 191 9.88 -0.30 14.77
C ALA A 191 8.91 -0.53 15.95
N ILE A 192 8.33 0.53 16.51
CA ILE A 192 7.32 0.44 17.58
C ILE A 192 6.13 -0.41 17.14
N GLY A 193 5.69 -0.29 15.89
CA GLY A 193 4.58 -1.10 15.37
C GLY A 193 4.96 -2.55 15.04
N VAL A 194 6.24 -2.90 14.97
CA VAL A 194 6.73 -4.26 14.68
C VAL A 194 7.07 -5.03 15.96
N ILE A 195 7.73 -4.39 16.92
CA ILE A 195 8.30 -5.04 18.12
C ILE A 195 7.25 -5.83 18.93
N PRO A 196 6.04 -5.32 19.23
CA PRO A 196 5.05 -6.07 19.99
C PRO A 196 4.63 -7.38 19.31
N PHE A 197 4.59 -7.41 17.97
CA PHE A 197 4.20 -8.61 17.21
C PHE A 197 5.34 -9.62 17.08
N ALA A 198 6.60 -9.16 17.13
CA ALA A 198 7.75 -10.04 17.30
C ALA A 198 7.75 -10.74 18.68
N VAL A 199 7.16 -10.13 19.71
CA VAL A 199 6.96 -10.78 21.02
C VAL A 199 5.82 -11.81 20.96
N ILE A 200 4.70 -11.51 20.29
CA ILE A 200 3.58 -12.45 20.09
C ILE A 200 4.04 -13.75 19.40
N TRP A 201 5.00 -13.64 18.47
CA TRP A 201 5.62 -14.81 17.82
C TRP A 201 6.20 -15.82 18.83
N LYS A 202 6.75 -15.35 19.96
CA LYS A 202 7.33 -16.21 20.99
C LYS A 202 6.27 -16.90 21.88
N VAL A 203 5.02 -16.41 21.90
CA VAL A 203 3.99 -16.85 22.84
C VAL A 203 3.00 -17.84 22.19
N LEU A 204 2.67 -17.69 20.90
CA LEU A 204 1.79 -18.63 20.17
C LEU A 204 2.51 -19.24 18.95
N PRO A 205 3.05 -20.47 19.05
CA PRO A 205 3.68 -21.13 17.91
C PRO A 205 2.66 -21.45 16.80
N GLY A 206 3.04 -21.23 15.54
CA GLY A 206 2.18 -21.45 14.36
C GLY A 206 1.29 -20.26 14.01
N LEU A 207 0.22 -20.01 14.77
CA LEU A 207 -0.73 -18.92 14.50
C LEU A 207 -0.08 -17.53 14.63
N GLY A 208 0.86 -17.39 15.58
CA GLY A 208 1.61 -16.15 15.79
C GLY A 208 2.48 -15.75 14.60
N ILE A 209 2.99 -16.72 13.82
CA ILE A 209 3.85 -16.44 12.65
C ILE A 209 3.03 -15.79 11.53
N LEU A 210 1.89 -16.41 11.18
CA LEU A 210 1.04 -15.91 10.10
C LEU A 210 0.50 -14.51 10.42
N ILE A 211 -0.03 -14.32 11.63
CA ILE A 211 -0.59 -13.05 12.07
C ILE A 211 0.50 -11.99 12.15
N SER A 212 1.67 -12.30 12.74
CA SER A 212 2.77 -11.35 12.86
C SER A 212 3.28 -10.91 11.48
N ASN A 213 3.50 -11.85 10.55
CA ASN A 213 3.91 -11.51 9.18
C ASN A 213 2.87 -10.65 8.46
N ALA A 214 1.58 -10.96 8.59
CA ALA A 214 0.51 -10.17 8.00
C ALA A 214 0.47 -8.75 8.59
N VAL A 215 0.60 -8.60 9.90
CA VAL A 215 0.63 -7.28 10.56
C VAL A 215 1.86 -6.49 10.16
N ILE A 216 3.05 -7.11 10.16
CA ILE A 216 4.30 -6.47 9.73
C ILE A 216 4.18 -6.01 8.28
N LEU A 217 3.62 -6.84 7.39
CA LEU A 217 3.40 -6.47 6.00
C LEU A 217 2.44 -5.28 5.87
N VAL A 218 1.26 -5.35 6.51
CA VAL A 218 0.27 -4.26 6.46
C VAL A 218 0.83 -2.97 7.05
N TRP A 219 1.55 -3.06 8.17
CA TRP A 219 2.18 -1.92 8.81
C TRP A 219 3.32 -1.32 7.98
N GLY A 220 4.17 -2.17 7.39
CA GLY A 220 5.23 -1.73 6.48
C GLY A 220 4.66 -1.03 5.26
N VAL A 221 3.67 -1.63 4.59
CA VAL A 221 3.00 -1.03 3.42
C VAL A 221 2.31 0.29 3.78
N HIS A 222 1.68 0.38 4.96
CA HIS A 222 1.11 1.64 5.46
C HIS A 222 2.15 2.76 5.49
N TRP A 223 3.32 2.50 6.09
CA TRP A 223 4.38 3.51 6.18
C TRP A 223 5.04 3.83 4.85
N VAL A 224 5.12 2.87 3.94
CA VAL A 224 5.58 3.11 2.56
C VAL A 224 4.64 4.08 1.82
N VAL A 225 3.32 3.94 2.00
CA VAL A 225 2.35 4.88 1.40
C VAL A 225 2.44 6.26 2.05
N VAL A 226 2.66 6.33 3.37
CA VAL A 226 2.90 7.61 4.06
C VAL A 226 4.17 8.29 3.54
N ASP A 227 5.27 7.55 3.37
CA ASP A 227 6.53 8.04 2.78
C ASP A 227 6.30 8.58 1.36
N ALA A 228 5.55 7.84 0.55
CA ALA A 228 5.21 8.24 -0.81
C ALA A 228 4.43 9.55 -0.87
N PHE A 229 3.51 9.76 0.06
CA PHE A 229 2.71 10.99 0.12
C PHE A 229 3.56 12.17 0.60
N ASP A 230 4.41 11.96 1.61
CA ASP A 230 5.36 12.96 2.10
C ASP A 230 6.33 13.40 1.00
N ASP A 231 6.92 12.45 0.27
CA ASP A 231 7.84 12.72 -0.84
C ASP A 231 7.18 13.51 -1.99
N ALA A 232 5.86 13.40 -2.16
CA ALA A 232 5.10 14.10 -3.19
C ALA A 232 4.54 15.47 -2.77
N ARG A 233 4.81 15.91 -1.54
CA ARG A 233 4.38 17.23 -1.07
C ARG A 233 5.16 18.33 -1.77
N VAL A 234 4.42 19.37 -2.14
CA VAL A 234 4.95 20.58 -2.77
C VAL A 234 4.46 21.80 -1.99
N LEU A 235 5.12 22.93 -2.18
CA LEU A 235 4.70 24.22 -1.63
C LEU A 235 3.80 24.93 -2.63
N LEU A 236 2.67 25.45 -2.18
CA LEU A 236 1.81 26.29 -3.00
C LEU A 236 2.41 27.72 -3.15
N PRO A 237 1.99 28.50 -4.15
CA PRO A 237 2.46 29.87 -4.30
C PRO A 237 2.19 30.71 -3.04
N GLY A 238 3.24 31.34 -2.49
CA GLY A 238 3.15 32.14 -1.26
C GLY A 238 3.22 31.31 0.04
N GLU A 239 3.25 29.98 -0.05
CA GLU A 239 3.40 29.11 1.10
C GLU A 239 4.87 28.93 1.47
N THR A 240 5.15 28.94 2.78
CA THR A 240 6.47 28.62 3.33
C THR A 240 6.47 27.20 3.90
N ILE A 241 7.64 26.58 4.05
CA ILE A 241 7.77 25.27 4.72
C ILE A 241 7.14 25.31 6.12
N ARG A 242 7.30 26.41 6.84
CA ARG A 242 6.77 26.58 8.20
C ARG A 242 5.24 26.63 8.21
N SER A 243 4.62 27.33 7.27
CA SER A 243 3.15 27.40 7.17
C SER A 243 2.57 26.05 6.73
N ALA A 244 3.19 25.39 5.75
CA ALA A 244 2.78 24.04 5.31
C ALA A 244 2.81 23.04 6.47
N GLU A 245 3.91 23.01 7.23
CA GLU A 245 4.03 22.13 8.40
C GLU A 245 3.04 22.48 9.51
N ALA A 246 2.72 23.76 9.72
CA ALA A 246 1.74 24.15 10.72
C ALA A 246 0.36 23.58 10.37
N THR A 247 -0.02 23.66 9.09
CA THR A 247 -1.27 23.07 8.57
C THR A 247 -1.26 21.55 8.72
N ASP A 248 -0.19 20.87 8.31
CA ASP A 248 -0.09 19.40 8.42
C ASP A 248 -0.20 18.93 9.88
N ARG A 249 0.37 19.69 10.84
CA ARG A 249 0.31 19.36 12.28
C ARG A 249 -1.06 19.55 12.90
N GLN A 250 -1.90 20.42 12.34
CA GLN A 250 -3.28 20.64 12.78
C GLN A 250 -4.21 19.48 12.41
N ALA A 251 -3.78 18.59 11.50
CA ALA A 251 -4.56 17.41 11.14
C ALA A 251 -4.82 16.49 12.35
N PRO A 252 -5.90 15.70 12.31
CA PRO A 252 -6.26 14.81 13.42
C PRO A 252 -5.13 13.83 13.79
N PRO A 253 -5.02 13.41 15.07
CA PRO A 253 -4.07 12.40 15.47
C PRO A 253 -4.26 11.10 14.66
N PRO A 254 -3.19 10.38 14.27
CA PRO A 254 -3.27 9.15 13.48
C PRO A 254 -4.21 8.08 14.08
N TRP A 255 -4.85 7.26 13.25
CA TRP A 255 -5.77 6.21 13.68
C TRP A 255 -5.21 5.30 14.78
N PHE A 256 -3.93 4.91 14.69
CA PHE A 256 -3.30 4.04 15.68
C PHE A 256 -3.11 4.75 17.03
N VAL A 257 -2.80 6.06 17.02
CA VAL A 257 -2.75 6.88 18.24
C VAL A 257 -4.14 6.95 18.88
N ARG A 258 -5.18 7.19 18.08
CA ARG A 258 -6.57 7.23 18.57
C ARG A 258 -6.98 5.88 19.15
N TRP A 259 -6.59 4.78 18.49
CA TRP A 259 -6.84 3.42 18.97
C TRP A 259 -6.13 3.12 20.30
N PHE A 260 -4.85 3.50 20.46
CA PHE A 260 -4.13 3.33 21.72
C PHE A 260 -4.75 4.15 22.85
N ARG A 261 -5.15 5.40 22.60
CA ARG A 261 -5.86 6.23 23.60
C ARG A 261 -7.18 5.61 24.01
N HIS A 262 -7.99 5.21 23.03
CA HIS A 262 -9.28 4.57 23.25
C HIS A 262 -9.17 3.25 24.03
N THR A 263 -8.10 2.49 23.79
CA THR A 263 -7.80 1.24 24.52
C THR A 263 -7.33 1.54 25.95
N ALA A 264 -6.51 2.58 26.13
CA ALA A 264 -6.04 3.00 27.45
C ALA A 264 -7.18 3.43 28.38
N ASP A 265 -8.23 4.04 27.85
CA ASP A 265 -9.39 4.47 28.63
C ASP A 265 -10.25 3.29 29.12
N ARG A 266 -10.09 2.10 28.54
CA ARG A 266 -10.78 0.87 28.97
C ARG A 266 -9.98 -0.01 29.92
N LEU A 267 -8.71 0.31 30.18
CA LEU A 267 -7.80 -0.55 30.94
C LEU A 267 -7.41 0.11 32.26
N PRO A 268 -7.96 -0.33 33.41
CA PRO A 268 -7.75 0.35 34.68
C PRO A 268 -6.29 0.29 35.18
N VAL A 269 -5.58 -0.81 34.92
CA VAL A 269 -4.22 -1.05 35.45
C VAL A 269 -3.12 -0.52 34.51
N ILE A 270 -3.31 -0.65 33.20
CA ILE A 270 -2.30 -0.28 32.18
C ILE A 270 -2.66 0.97 31.37
N GLY A 271 -3.73 1.67 31.73
CA GLY A 271 -4.19 2.88 31.02
C GLY A 271 -3.16 4.01 31.06
N ALA A 272 -2.56 4.30 32.22
CA ALA A 272 -1.56 5.36 32.36
C ALA A 272 -0.29 5.15 31.49
N PRO A 273 0.39 3.98 31.52
CA PRO A 273 1.53 3.73 30.63
C PRO A 273 1.10 3.71 29.15
N LEU A 274 -0.08 3.18 28.82
CA LEU A 274 -0.57 3.16 27.44
C LEU A 274 -0.87 4.58 26.91
N ARG A 275 -1.35 5.50 27.75
CA ARG A 275 -1.49 6.93 27.39
C ARG A 275 -0.13 7.61 27.20
N ALA A 276 0.87 7.28 28.01
CA ALA A 276 2.23 7.81 27.83
C ALA A 276 2.82 7.32 26.51
N PHE A 277 2.65 6.04 26.21
CA PHE A 277 3.05 5.44 24.94
C PHE A 277 2.30 6.04 23.74
N ALA A 278 0.99 6.24 23.84
CA ALA A 278 0.22 6.91 22.79
C ALA A 278 0.69 8.34 22.54
N ARG A 279 1.09 9.07 23.60
CA ARG A 279 1.71 10.42 23.47
C ARG A 279 3.07 10.37 22.79
N LEU A 280 3.90 9.36 23.07
CA LEU A 280 5.17 9.16 22.38
C LEU A 280 4.95 8.91 20.88
N CYS A 281 4.05 7.98 20.55
CA CYS A 281 3.68 7.68 19.16
C CYS A 281 3.16 8.93 18.43
N ASP A 282 2.32 9.72 19.10
CA ASP A 282 1.77 10.96 18.55
C ASP A 282 2.85 12.02 18.28
N ARG A 283 3.82 12.17 19.21
CA ARG A 283 4.95 13.09 19.03
C ARG A 283 5.86 12.68 17.87
N LEU A 284 6.10 11.38 17.73
CA LEU A 284 6.95 10.86 16.67
C LEU A 284 6.24 10.94 15.31
N ALA A 285 4.94 10.66 15.24
CA ALA A 285 4.16 10.72 14.02
C ALA A 285 3.69 12.14 13.63
N LEU A 286 3.97 13.15 14.47
CA LEU A 286 3.57 14.54 14.27
C LEU A 286 3.91 15.10 12.87
N PRO A 287 5.09 14.82 12.27
CA PRO A 287 5.43 15.32 10.94
C PRO A 287 4.59 14.73 9.80
N TRP A 288 3.95 13.58 10.00
CA TRP A 288 3.19 12.86 8.96
C TRP A 288 1.67 12.88 9.18
N ARG A 289 1.19 13.77 10.07
CA ARG A 289 -0.25 13.84 10.40
C ARG A 289 -1.09 14.22 9.18
N GLY A 290 -0.63 15.15 8.36
CA GLY A 290 -1.33 15.56 7.14
C GLY A 290 -1.51 14.38 6.18
N GLU A 291 -0.44 13.62 5.95
CA GLU A 291 -0.37 12.49 5.03
C GLU A 291 -1.27 11.34 5.51
N ILE A 292 -1.20 11.03 6.81
CA ILE A 292 -2.06 10.01 7.41
C ILE A 292 -3.52 10.43 7.37
N ALA A 293 -3.84 11.70 7.65
CA ALA A 293 -5.21 12.20 7.57
C ALA A 293 -5.77 12.15 6.14
N LEU A 294 -4.96 12.51 5.13
CA LEU A 294 -5.34 12.40 3.71
C LEU A 294 -5.61 10.96 3.31
N MET A 295 -4.76 10.03 3.76
CA MET A 295 -4.95 8.61 3.54
C MET A 295 -6.23 8.09 4.21
N GLU A 296 -6.50 8.52 5.45
CA GLU A 296 -7.70 8.17 6.21
C GLU A 296 -8.99 8.75 5.62
N ALA A 297 -8.93 9.93 4.99
CA ALA A 297 -10.04 10.55 4.26
C ALA A 297 -10.33 9.84 2.93
N ASN A 298 -9.34 9.15 2.36
CA ASN A 298 -9.41 8.52 1.04
C ASN A 298 -9.09 7.01 1.09
N ARG A 299 -9.62 6.30 2.10
CA ARG A 299 -9.27 4.89 2.42
C ARG A 299 -9.32 3.94 1.22
N SER A 300 -10.33 4.04 0.36
CA SER A 300 -10.46 3.17 -0.80
C SER A 300 -9.33 3.39 -1.82
N ILE A 301 -8.96 4.64 -2.09
CA ILE A 301 -7.83 4.98 -2.96
C ILE A 301 -6.53 4.50 -2.32
N ALA A 302 -6.33 4.81 -1.04
CA ALA A 302 -5.15 4.41 -0.29
C ALA A 302 -4.96 2.90 -0.27
N LEU A 303 -6.05 2.13 -0.10
CA LEU A 303 -6.02 0.67 -0.15
C LEU A 303 -5.57 0.16 -1.52
N GLY A 304 -6.17 0.68 -2.61
CA GLY A 304 -5.76 0.32 -3.97
C GLY A 304 -4.29 0.62 -4.23
N PHE A 305 -3.87 1.83 -3.86
CA PHE A 305 -2.48 2.27 -3.98
C PHE A 305 -1.54 1.36 -3.19
N ALA A 306 -1.84 1.10 -1.92
CA ALA A 306 -1.10 0.20 -1.05
C ALA A 306 -0.92 -1.20 -1.65
N LEU A 307 -1.98 -1.79 -2.22
CA LEU A 307 -1.93 -3.11 -2.85
C LEU A 307 -0.99 -3.14 -4.07
N SER A 308 -1.07 -2.12 -4.94
CA SER A 308 -0.17 -2.00 -6.08
C SER A 308 1.28 -1.74 -5.67
N THR A 309 1.49 -0.91 -4.65
CA THR A 309 2.81 -0.60 -4.08
C THR A 309 3.45 -1.83 -3.45
N ALA A 310 2.68 -2.63 -2.71
CA ALA A 310 3.16 -3.90 -2.14
C ALA A 310 3.56 -4.90 -3.23
N THR A 311 2.79 -4.96 -4.33
CA THR A 311 3.10 -5.81 -5.49
C THR A 311 4.37 -5.35 -6.19
N LEU A 312 4.57 -4.02 -6.31
CA LEU A 312 5.76 -3.43 -6.90
C LEU A 312 7.02 -3.72 -6.06
N LEU A 313 6.92 -3.61 -4.73
CA LEU A 313 8.00 -3.96 -3.80
C LEU A 313 8.39 -5.44 -3.87
N ALA A 314 7.42 -6.32 -4.13
CA ALA A 314 7.67 -7.75 -4.26
C ALA A 314 8.44 -8.13 -5.54
N ALA A 315 8.60 -7.21 -6.50
CA ALA A 315 9.31 -7.43 -7.76
C ALA A 315 10.76 -6.88 -7.70
N PRO A 316 11.81 -7.74 -7.60
CA PRO A 316 13.18 -7.31 -7.31
C PRO A 316 13.80 -6.31 -8.29
N VAL A 317 13.47 -6.41 -9.59
CA VAL A 317 13.97 -5.49 -10.63
C VAL A 317 13.27 -4.14 -10.53
N LEU A 318 11.95 -4.14 -10.29
CA LEU A 318 11.17 -2.92 -10.14
C LEU A 318 11.46 -2.21 -8.82
N ASN A 319 12.02 -2.91 -7.84
CA ASN A 319 12.41 -2.33 -6.55
C ASN A 319 13.45 -1.20 -6.69
N LEU A 320 14.32 -1.26 -7.71
CA LEU A 320 15.28 -0.18 -8.00
C LEU A 320 14.59 1.10 -8.50
N LEU A 321 13.50 0.95 -9.24
CA LEU A 321 12.69 2.04 -9.79
C LEU A 321 11.49 2.38 -8.89
N PHE A 322 11.37 1.71 -7.75
CA PHE A 322 10.23 1.82 -6.87
C PHE A 322 9.99 3.27 -6.42
N ARG A 323 11.01 3.92 -5.85
CA ARG A 323 10.92 5.31 -5.38
C ARG A 323 10.51 6.27 -6.52
N PRO A 324 11.18 6.29 -7.69
CA PRO A 324 10.74 7.05 -8.85
C PRO A 324 9.27 6.85 -9.21
N ILE A 325 8.85 5.59 -9.38
CA ILE A 325 7.49 5.25 -9.81
C ILE A 325 6.46 5.76 -8.80
N ILE A 326 6.73 5.51 -7.52
CA ILE A 326 5.84 5.84 -6.43
C ILE A 326 5.75 7.35 -6.21
N LEU A 327 6.87 8.09 -6.31
CA LEU A 327 6.87 9.55 -6.22
C LEU A 327 6.02 10.19 -7.32
N VAL A 328 6.13 9.72 -8.56
CA VAL A 328 5.32 10.25 -9.67
C VAL A 328 3.84 9.89 -9.47
N ALA A 329 3.56 8.65 -9.06
CA ALA A 329 2.21 8.18 -8.79
C ALA A 329 1.54 8.95 -7.64
N SER A 330 2.24 9.15 -6.52
CA SER A 330 1.75 9.93 -5.39
C SER A 330 1.62 11.41 -5.73
N SER A 331 2.51 11.98 -6.55
CA SER A 331 2.38 13.35 -7.05
C SER A 331 1.10 13.55 -7.86
N HIS A 332 0.76 12.59 -8.73
CA HIS A 332 -0.50 12.61 -9.48
C HIS A 332 -1.72 12.46 -8.58
N LEU A 333 -1.65 11.55 -7.61
CA LEU A 333 -2.75 11.29 -6.70
C LEU A 333 -3.03 12.50 -5.81
N LEU A 334 -1.98 13.03 -5.18
CA LEU A 334 -2.07 14.12 -4.24
C LEU A 334 -2.51 15.42 -4.92
N GLY A 335 -2.11 15.66 -6.17
CA GLY A 335 -2.58 16.81 -6.94
C GLY A 335 -4.08 16.82 -7.17
N HIS A 336 -4.69 15.66 -7.37
CA HIS A 336 -6.14 15.56 -7.46
C HIS A 336 -6.83 15.61 -6.10
N LEU A 337 -6.22 15.06 -5.05
CA LEU A 337 -6.81 15.07 -3.71
C LEU A 337 -6.85 16.47 -3.11
N GLU A 338 -5.79 17.26 -3.31
CA GLU A 338 -5.70 18.66 -2.89
C GLU A 338 -6.67 19.53 -3.71
N ALA A 339 -6.70 19.37 -5.05
CA ALA A 339 -7.64 20.10 -5.91
C ALA A 339 -9.12 19.84 -5.61
N ALA A 340 -9.45 18.66 -5.04
CA ALA A 340 -10.81 18.30 -4.66
C ALA A 340 -11.24 18.86 -3.28
N ASP A 341 -10.32 19.41 -2.49
CA ASP A 341 -10.59 19.99 -1.17
C ASP A 341 -10.17 21.47 -1.11
N PRO A 342 -10.98 22.39 -1.68
CA PRO A 342 -10.67 23.82 -1.71
C PRO A 342 -10.60 24.47 -0.32
N SER A 343 -11.07 23.80 0.74
CA SER A 343 -10.93 24.24 2.14
C SER A 343 -9.48 24.27 2.63
N GLN A 344 -8.58 23.51 1.98
CA GLN A 344 -7.13 23.55 2.24
C GLN A 344 -6.41 24.62 1.41
N HIS A 345 -7.13 25.34 0.54
CA HIS A 345 -6.58 26.36 -0.34
C HIS A 345 -7.11 27.75 0.05
N PRO A 346 -6.28 28.61 0.68
CA PRO A 346 -6.53 30.05 0.62
C PRO A 346 -6.59 30.44 -0.85
N GLN A 347 -7.76 30.91 -1.30
CA GLN A 347 -7.95 31.36 -2.67
C GLN A 347 -6.85 32.36 -3.03
N LEU A 348 -6.05 32.04 -4.05
CA LEU A 348 -5.31 33.08 -4.75
C LEU A 348 -6.34 34.07 -5.30
N PRO A 349 -6.11 35.39 -5.18
CA PRO A 349 -6.99 36.38 -5.77
C PRO A 349 -7.14 36.09 -7.27
N PRO A 350 -8.35 36.24 -7.83
CA PRO A 350 -8.56 36.00 -9.25
C PRO A 350 -7.58 36.85 -10.06
N PRO A 351 -7.04 36.34 -11.19
CA PRO A 351 -6.17 37.13 -12.04
C PRO A 351 -6.89 38.42 -12.42
N PRO A 352 -6.20 39.58 -12.43
CA PRO A 352 -6.81 40.83 -12.83
C PRO A 352 -7.39 40.65 -14.23
N LEU A 353 -8.67 40.96 -14.38
CA LEU A 353 -9.36 41.05 -15.67
C LEU A 353 -8.47 41.85 -16.60
N ARG A 354 -7.95 41.22 -17.66
CA ARG A 354 -7.25 41.95 -18.72
C ARG A 354 -8.23 43.02 -19.22
N PRO A 355 -7.84 44.30 -19.28
CA PRO A 355 -8.64 45.29 -19.98
C PRO A 355 -8.88 44.76 -21.38
N GLN A 356 -10.15 44.61 -21.76
CA GLN A 356 -10.49 44.41 -23.16
C GLN A 356 -9.94 45.64 -23.90
N LEU A 357 -8.88 45.43 -24.67
CA LEU A 357 -8.44 46.39 -25.68
C LEU A 357 -9.59 46.45 -26.70
N GLN A 358 -10.46 47.43 -26.52
CA GLN A 358 -11.29 47.94 -27.61
C GLN A 358 -10.34 48.61 -28.60
N ALA A 359 -10.24 48.03 -29.79
CA ALA A 359 -9.75 48.67 -31.00
C ALA A 359 -10.81 48.46 -32.07
#